data_AF-A0A8T3NVV9-F1
#
_entry.id   AF-A0A8T3NVV9-F1
#
_cell.length_a   1.000
_cell.length_b   1.000
_cell.length_c   1.000
_cell.angle_alpha   90.00
_cell.angle_beta   90.00
_cell.angle_gamma   90.00
#
_symmetry.space_group_name_H-M   'P 1'
#
loop_
_entity.id
_entity.type
_entity.pdbx_description
1 polymer ?
#
loop_
_entity_poly.entity_id
_entity_poly.type
_entity_poly.pdbx_seq_one_letter_code
_entity_poly.pdbx_strand_id
1 'polypeptide(L)'
;MIPDTIAPSCEPTEFTETFPAEPGQLAGADCDLPIDAQIDFVNYELYVDQASMDATYDLLARGFQNGGGTVDGPGCPEGPGPIANDDDRALCYMFLVDDAQIQWTDRAHFILANAFHDDGDWQALFDWWMDAGPVAP
;
A
#
# COMPACT_ATOMS: atom_id res chain seq x y z
N MET A 1 9.17 0.59 6.16
CA MET A 1 9.34 -0.49 7.19
C MET A 1 8.00 -0.78 7.86
N ILE A 2 7.81 -1.96 8.49
CA ILE A 2 6.56 -2.28 9.23
C ILE A 2 6.56 -1.55 10.58
N PRO A 3 5.52 -0.78 10.94
CA PRO A 3 5.40 -0.14 12.25
C PRO A 3 5.32 -1.16 13.40
N ASP A 4 6.04 -0.89 14.51
CA ASP A 4 6.03 -1.74 15.70
C ASP A 4 4.63 -1.95 16.30
N THR A 5 3.73 -1.00 16.09
CA THR A 5 2.34 -1.03 16.57
C THR A 5 1.51 -2.11 15.88
N ILE A 6 1.84 -2.46 14.64
CA ILE A 6 1.11 -3.45 13.84
C ILE A 6 1.91 -4.73 13.60
N ALA A 7 3.23 -4.71 13.80
CA ALA A 7 4.09 -5.88 13.61
C ALA A 7 3.57 -7.19 14.27
N PRO A 8 2.93 -7.16 15.47
CA PRO A 8 2.36 -8.37 16.06
C PRO A 8 1.17 -8.99 15.31
N SER A 9 0.51 -8.24 14.42
CA SER A 9 -0.60 -8.74 13.59
C SER A 9 -0.17 -9.16 12.18
N CYS A 10 1.13 -9.06 11.88
CA CYS A 10 1.67 -9.39 10.58
C CYS A 10 2.11 -10.85 10.50
N GLU A 11 1.79 -11.50 9.40
CA GLU A 11 2.26 -12.82 9.03
C GLU A 11 3.14 -12.73 7.77
N PRO A 12 4.24 -13.51 7.65
CA PRO A 12 5.02 -13.55 6.43
C PRO A 12 4.18 -14.10 5.26
N THR A 13 4.22 -13.44 4.11
CA THR A 13 3.55 -13.92 2.90
C THR A 13 4.21 -15.23 2.42
N GLU A 14 3.40 -16.26 2.19
CA GLU A 14 3.86 -17.53 1.63
C GLU A 14 3.85 -17.52 0.10
N PHE A 15 5.03 -17.59 -0.52
CA PHE A 15 5.13 -17.75 -1.98
C PHE A 15 4.92 -19.20 -2.40
N THR A 16 4.02 -19.42 -3.35
CA THR A 16 3.70 -20.74 -3.89
C THR A 16 3.77 -20.74 -5.41
N GLU A 17 3.65 -21.90 -6.06
CA GLU A 17 3.56 -21.94 -7.53
C GLU A 17 2.30 -21.21 -8.05
N THR A 18 1.24 -21.16 -7.26
CA THR A 18 -0.01 -20.47 -7.60
C THR A 18 0.06 -18.98 -7.34
N PHE A 19 0.83 -18.58 -6.31
CA PHE A 19 1.06 -17.20 -5.89
C PHE A 19 2.56 -16.94 -5.83
N PRO A 20 3.24 -16.84 -6.98
CA PRO A 20 4.67 -16.62 -7.01
C PRO A 20 5.01 -15.21 -6.53
N ALA A 21 6.22 -15.04 -6.01
CA ALA A 21 6.78 -13.73 -5.75
C ALA A 21 6.88 -12.92 -7.06
N GLU A 22 6.65 -11.61 -6.96
CA GLU A 22 6.85 -10.69 -8.08
C GLU A 22 8.35 -10.61 -8.46
N PRO A 23 8.69 -10.26 -9.71
CA PRO A 23 10.08 -10.15 -10.15
C PRO A 23 10.93 -9.22 -9.28
N GLY A 24 11.84 -9.81 -8.49
CA GLY A 24 12.74 -9.09 -7.58
C GLY A 24 12.21 -8.94 -6.16
N GLN A 25 11.00 -9.42 -5.86
CA GLN A 25 10.47 -9.50 -4.51
C GLN A 25 11.25 -10.56 -3.70
N LEU A 26 11.73 -10.16 -2.53
CA LEU A 26 12.52 -10.99 -1.61
C LEU A 26 11.67 -11.55 -0.47
N ALA A 27 10.69 -10.77 -0.01
CA ALA A 27 9.81 -11.12 1.09
C ALA A 27 8.50 -10.33 1.01
N GLY A 28 7.48 -10.83 1.70
CA GLY A 28 6.22 -10.14 1.94
C GLY A 28 5.79 -10.30 3.39
N ALA A 29 4.99 -9.37 3.89
CA ALA A 29 4.26 -9.50 5.13
C ALA A 29 2.86 -8.93 4.96
N ASP A 30 1.87 -9.68 5.42
CA ASP A 30 0.46 -9.34 5.37
C ASP A 30 -0.02 -9.10 6.81
N CYS A 31 -0.56 -7.92 7.09
CA CYS A 31 -0.98 -7.52 8.43
C CYS A 31 -2.49 -7.31 8.43
N ASP A 32 -3.22 -8.23 9.07
CA ASP A 32 -4.67 -8.10 9.31
C ASP A 32 -4.89 -7.36 10.63
N LEU A 33 -5.71 -6.30 10.62
CA LEU A 33 -6.04 -5.53 11.81
C LEU A 33 -7.47 -5.83 12.31
N PRO A 34 -7.78 -5.59 13.59
CA PRO A 34 -9.13 -5.81 14.12
C PRO A 34 -10.20 -4.92 13.46
N ILE A 35 -11.45 -5.38 13.46
CA ILE A 35 -12.68 -4.77 12.86
C ILE A 35 -13.02 -3.32 13.29
N ASP A 36 -12.22 -2.68 14.16
CA ASP A 36 -12.41 -1.28 14.58
C ASP A 36 -11.10 -0.47 14.46
N ALA A 37 -10.10 -0.97 13.73
CA ALA A 37 -8.84 -0.28 13.47
C ALA A 37 -9.01 0.80 12.39
N GLN A 38 -8.02 1.69 12.25
CA GLN A 38 -8.02 2.75 11.23
C GLN A 38 -7.78 2.23 9.81
N ILE A 39 -7.41 0.95 9.69
CA ILE A 39 -7.26 0.21 8.45
C ILE A 39 -7.64 -1.24 8.74
N ASP A 40 -8.12 -1.96 7.75
CA ASP A 40 -8.44 -3.39 7.88
C ASP A 40 -7.22 -4.26 7.62
N PHE A 41 -6.35 -3.81 6.71
CA PHE A 41 -5.21 -4.58 6.25
C PHE A 41 -4.12 -3.68 5.68
N VAL A 42 -2.88 -4.14 5.79
CA VAL A 42 -1.76 -3.63 5.01
C VAL A 42 -0.82 -4.77 4.63
N ASN A 43 -0.34 -4.76 3.39
CA ASN A 43 0.79 -5.59 2.97
C ASN A 43 2.06 -4.76 2.79
N TYR A 44 3.20 -5.42 3.01
CA TYR A 44 4.54 -4.88 2.78
C TYR A 44 5.35 -5.87 1.97
N GLU A 45 5.94 -5.40 0.88
CA GLU A 45 6.74 -6.21 -0.04
C GLU A 45 8.17 -5.64 -0.12
N LEU A 46 9.16 -6.47 0.21
CA LEU A 46 10.56 -6.12 0.12
C LEU A 46 11.13 -6.51 -1.25
N TYR A 47 11.85 -5.59 -1.89
CA TYR A 47 12.49 -5.80 -3.19
C TYR A 47 14.01 -5.76 -3.12
N VAL A 48 14.65 -6.43 -4.09
CA VAL A 48 16.10 -6.46 -4.24
C VAL A 48 16.70 -5.12 -4.66
N ASP A 49 15.93 -4.33 -5.40
CA ASP A 49 16.32 -3.01 -5.87
C ASP A 49 15.10 -2.12 -6.16
N GLN A 50 15.37 -0.82 -6.29
CA GLN A 50 14.36 0.18 -6.59
C GLN A 50 13.68 -0.05 -7.95
N ALA A 51 14.38 -0.59 -8.95
CA ALA A 51 13.82 -0.74 -10.29
C ALA A 51 12.73 -1.80 -10.33
N SER A 52 12.93 -2.93 -9.65
CA SER A 52 11.90 -3.95 -9.44
C SER A 52 10.71 -3.42 -8.64
N MET A 53 10.96 -2.70 -7.55
CA MET A 53 9.90 -2.09 -6.73
C MET A 53 9.05 -1.09 -7.54
N ASP A 54 9.70 -0.16 -8.25
CA ASP A 54 9.01 0.85 -9.07
C ASP A 54 8.22 0.19 -10.22
N ALA A 55 8.73 -0.90 -10.80
CA ALA A 55 8.04 -1.67 -11.83
C ALA A 55 6.78 -2.37 -11.30
N THR A 56 6.82 -2.94 -10.09
CA THR A 56 5.62 -3.53 -9.46
C THR A 56 4.63 -2.44 -9.07
N TYR A 57 5.08 -1.33 -8.48
CA TYR A 57 4.20 -0.18 -8.18
C TYR A 57 3.41 0.25 -9.41
N ASP A 58 4.10 0.38 -10.55
CA ASP A 58 3.51 0.74 -11.83
C ASP A 58 2.53 -0.31 -12.37
N LEU A 59 2.85 -1.59 -12.16
CA LEU A 59 1.99 -2.69 -12.56
C LEU A 59 0.67 -2.67 -11.78
N LEU A 60 0.75 -2.56 -10.46
CA LEU A 60 -0.41 -2.49 -9.58
C LEU A 60 -1.26 -1.26 -9.87
N ALA A 61 -0.64 -0.08 -10.02
CA ALA A 61 -1.36 1.16 -10.36
C ALA A 61 -2.16 1.02 -11.68
N ARG A 62 -1.57 0.40 -12.71
CA ARG A 62 -2.28 0.08 -13.96
C ARG A 62 -3.37 -0.97 -13.74
N GLY A 63 -3.11 -1.96 -12.89
CA GLY A 63 -4.08 -2.98 -12.50
C GLY A 63 -5.36 -2.36 -11.93
N PHE A 64 -5.22 -1.43 -10.98
CA PHE A 64 -6.35 -0.73 -10.38
C PHE A 64 -7.13 0.09 -11.39
N GLN A 65 -6.45 0.86 -12.24
CA GLN A 65 -7.08 1.62 -13.33
C GLN A 65 -7.87 0.72 -14.28
N ASN A 66 -7.28 -0.40 -14.70
CA ASN A 66 -7.92 -1.34 -15.62
C ASN A 66 -9.07 -2.15 -14.97
N GLY A 67 -9.01 -2.35 -13.65
CA GLY A 67 -10.03 -3.01 -12.85
C GLY A 67 -11.27 -2.15 -12.55
N GLY A 68 -11.31 -0.91 -13.03
CA GLY A 68 -12.40 0.03 -12.79
C GLY A 68 -12.24 0.87 -11.53
N GLY A 69 -11.05 0.85 -10.91
CA GLY A 69 -10.72 1.75 -9.81
C GLY A 69 -10.56 3.20 -10.28
N THR A 70 -10.79 4.14 -9.38
CA THR A 70 -10.66 5.59 -9.66
C THR A 70 -9.36 6.13 -9.07
N VAL A 71 -8.63 6.95 -9.83
CA VAL A 71 -7.32 7.55 -9.46
C VAL A 71 -7.17 9.02 -9.91
N ASP A 72 -8.18 9.62 -10.52
CA ASP A 72 -8.06 10.94 -11.20
C ASP A 72 -8.52 12.13 -10.34
N GLY A 73 -8.40 12.03 -9.02
CA GLY A 73 -8.83 13.07 -8.09
C GLY A 73 -7.67 13.81 -7.39
N PRO A 74 -7.96 14.47 -6.26
CA PRO A 74 -7.02 15.36 -5.58
C PRO A 74 -5.90 14.64 -4.80
N GLY A 75 -6.03 13.33 -4.56
CA GLY A 75 -5.21 12.58 -3.60
C GLY A 75 -5.82 12.56 -2.21
N CYS A 76 -5.36 11.65 -1.35
CA CYS A 76 -5.86 11.57 0.02
C CYS A 76 -5.44 12.79 0.85
N PRO A 77 -6.27 13.21 1.81
CA PRO A 77 -7.55 12.61 2.23
C PRO A 77 -8.76 13.01 1.38
N GLU A 78 -8.62 13.89 0.39
CA GLU A 78 -9.75 14.46 -0.37
C GLU A 78 -10.32 13.53 -1.45
N GLY A 79 -9.70 12.39 -1.71
CA GLY A 79 -10.20 11.33 -2.59
C GLY A 79 -9.11 10.57 -3.33
N PRO A 80 -9.46 9.72 -4.31
CA PRO A 80 -8.47 8.99 -5.10
C PRO A 80 -7.54 9.96 -5.84
N GLY A 81 -6.27 9.65 -5.98
CA GLY A 81 -5.28 10.51 -6.63
C GLY A 81 -3.87 10.34 -6.11
N PRO A 82 -2.88 10.90 -6.83
CA PRO A 82 -1.49 10.89 -6.37
C PRO A 82 -1.33 11.77 -5.13
N ILE A 83 -0.54 11.30 -4.16
CA ILE A 83 -0.12 12.12 -3.02
C ILE A 83 1.24 12.74 -3.35
N ALA A 84 1.36 14.05 -3.20
CA ALA A 84 2.63 14.74 -3.39
C ALA A 84 3.59 14.39 -2.23
N ASN A 85 4.69 13.74 -2.56
CA ASN A 85 5.74 13.33 -1.62
C ASN A 85 7.10 13.59 -2.33
N ASP A 86 8.04 14.21 -1.61
CA ASP A 86 9.31 14.69 -2.16
C ASP A 86 10.29 13.56 -2.57
N ASP A 87 10.15 12.34 -2.02
CA ASP A 87 11.07 11.23 -2.27
C ASP A 87 10.41 9.87 -2.58
N ASP A 88 9.14 9.65 -2.21
CA ASP A 88 8.38 8.44 -2.50
C ASP A 88 7.18 8.66 -3.41
N ARG A 89 6.66 7.55 -3.93
CA ARG A 89 5.46 7.49 -4.74
C ARG A 89 4.32 7.05 -3.84
N ALA A 90 3.23 7.80 -3.80
CA ALA A 90 2.02 7.38 -3.13
C ALA A 90 0.80 7.66 -4.03
N LEU A 91 -0.11 6.70 -4.07
CA LEU A 91 -1.33 6.73 -4.88
C LEU A 91 -2.50 6.24 -4.04
N CYS A 92 -3.51 7.09 -3.94
CA CYS A 92 -4.81 6.74 -3.41
C CYS A 92 -5.72 6.27 -4.54
N TYR A 93 -6.47 5.20 -4.32
CA TYR A 93 -7.47 4.75 -5.27
C TYR A 93 -8.65 4.07 -4.60
N MET A 94 -9.83 4.29 -5.17
CA MET A 94 -11.05 3.59 -4.76
C MET A 94 -11.19 2.34 -5.63
N PHE A 95 -11.22 1.16 -5.03
CA PHE A 95 -11.58 -0.07 -5.71
C PHE A 95 -13.00 -0.48 -5.27
N LEU A 96 -13.84 -0.90 -6.21
CA LEU A 96 -15.28 -1.06 -5.95
C LEU A 96 -15.90 0.22 -5.34
N VAL A 97 -17.11 0.17 -4.79
CA VAL A 97 -17.81 1.41 -4.38
C VAL A 97 -17.21 2.02 -3.12
N ASP A 98 -16.63 1.19 -2.24
CA ASP A 98 -16.31 1.57 -0.86
C ASP A 98 -14.91 1.12 -0.37
N ASP A 99 -14.03 0.51 -1.20
CA ASP A 99 -12.69 0.10 -0.72
C ASP A 99 -11.64 1.22 -0.97
N ALA A 100 -11.37 2.02 0.06
CA ALA A 100 -10.32 3.03 0.03
C ALA A 100 -8.94 2.36 0.18
N GLN A 101 -7.99 2.73 -0.68
CA GLN A 101 -6.65 2.16 -0.66
C GLN A 101 -5.56 3.22 -0.83
N ILE A 102 -4.44 3.04 -0.13
CA ILE A 102 -3.20 3.81 -0.31
C ILE A 102 -2.08 2.83 -0.65
N GLN A 103 -1.51 2.96 -1.84
CA GLN A 103 -0.28 2.29 -2.25
C GLN A 103 0.88 3.28 -2.17
N TRP A 104 2.01 2.89 -1.58
CA TRP A 104 3.20 3.73 -1.54
C TRP A 104 4.51 2.94 -1.60
N THR A 105 5.58 3.65 -1.92
CA THR A 105 6.95 3.13 -1.83
C THR A 105 7.68 3.69 -0.62
N ASP A 106 8.66 2.96 -0.09
CA ASP A 106 9.70 3.43 0.81
C ASP A 106 11.03 3.11 0.12
N ARG A 107 11.57 4.10 -0.60
CA ARG A 107 12.74 3.91 -1.47
C ARG A 107 14.02 3.61 -0.70
N ALA A 108 14.14 4.10 0.53
CA ALA A 108 15.32 3.87 1.36
C ALA A 108 15.48 2.38 1.71
N HIS A 109 14.36 1.66 1.81
CA HIS A 109 14.34 0.24 2.20
C HIS A 109 13.88 -0.70 1.08
N PHE A 110 13.58 -0.18 -0.10
CA PHE A 110 13.01 -0.93 -1.24
C PHE A 110 11.72 -1.65 -0.88
N ILE A 111 10.83 -0.97 -0.18
CA ILE A 111 9.53 -1.52 0.23
C ILE A 111 8.42 -0.91 -0.62
N LEU A 112 7.54 -1.76 -1.16
CA LEU A 112 6.23 -1.39 -1.69
C LEU A 112 5.18 -1.81 -0.65
N ALA A 113 4.24 -0.94 -0.35
CA ALA A 113 3.17 -1.25 0.59
C ALA A 113 1.81 -0.80 0.07
N ASN A 114 0.77 -1.49 0.52
CA ASN A 114 -0.61 -1.23 0.16
C ASN A 114 -1.50 -1.45 1.38
N ALA A 115 -2.22 -0.41 1.78
CA ALA A 115 -3.17 -0.46 2.88
C ALA A 115 -4.60 -0.27 2.34
N PHE A 116 -5.55 -1.03 2.89
CA PHE A 116 -6.97 -0.90 2.54
C PHE A 116 -7.85 -0.66 3.77
N HIS A 117 -8.95 0.05 3.53
CA HIS A 117 -10.08 0.19 4.45
C HIS A 117 -11.39 0.02 3.66
N ASP A 118 -12.24 -0.90 4.11
CA ASP A 118 -13.41 -1.42 3.36
C ASP A 118 -14.70 -0.57 3.45
N ASP A 119 -14.69 0.53 4.21
CA ASP A 119 -15.84 1.43 4.41
C ASP A 119 -15.69 2.79 3.71
N GLY A 120 -14.56 3.00 3.02
CA GLY A 120 -14.28 4.18 2.25
C GLY A 120 -13.84 5.38 3.08
N ASP A 121 -13.51 5.22 4.37
CA ASP A 121 -13.01 6.29 5.23
C ASP A 121 -11.57 6.68 4.86
N TRP A 122 -11.46 7.53 3.83
CA TRP A 122 -10.23 8.13 3.37
C TRP A 122 -9.47 8.89 4.44
N GLN A 123 -10.18 9.49 5.41
CA GLN A 123 -9.53 10.29 6.44
C GLN A 123 -8.84 9.35 7.44
N ALA A 124 -9.51 8.30 7.90
CA ALA A 124 -8.93 7.31 8.79
C ALA A 124 -7.71 6.62 8.16
N LEU A 125 -7.84 6.19 6.89
CA LEU A 125 -6.76 5.56 6.15
C LEU A 125 -5.56 6.51 5.94
N PHE A 126 -5.81 7.78 5.61
CA PHE A 126 -4.75 8.77 5.44
C PHE A 126 -4.06 9.14 6.75
N ASP A 127 -4.82 9.31 7.84
CA ASP A 127 -4.28 9.62 9.17
C ASP A 127 -3.36 8.49 9.65
N TRP A 128 -3.77 7.23 9.44
CA TRP A 128 -2.92 6.07 9.70
C TRP A 128 -1.65 6.07 8.83
N TRP A 129 -1.80 6.34 7.53
CA TRP A 129 -0.67 6.36 6.59
C TRP A 129 0.35 7.45 6.93
N MET A 130 -0.06 8.59 7.47
CA MET A 130 0.87 9.64 7.91
C MET A 130 1.84 9.16 9.01
N ASP A 131 1.43 8.19 9.84
CA ASP A 131 2.25 7.61 10.90
C ASP A 131 3.03 6.36 10.44
N ALA A 132 2.46 5.58 9.50
CA ALA A 132 2.99 4.27 9.08
C ALA A 132 3.69 4.26 7.72
N GLY A 133 3.42 5.27 6.88
CA GLY A 133 3.63 5.26 5.44
C GLY A 133 4.98 5.82 4.99
N PRO A 134 5.11 7.15 4.84
CA PRO A 134 6.40 7.76 4.51
C PRO A 134 7.32 7.56 5.71
N VAL A 135 8.54 7.09 5.48
CA VAL A 135 9.55 7.11 6.53
C VAL A 135 9.74 8.59 6.86
N ALA A 136 9.21 9.04 8.01
CA ALA A 136 9.46 10.38 8.48
C ALA A 136 10.99 10.59 8.49
N PRO A 137 11.50 11.68 7.90
CA PRO A 137 12.94 11.92 7.79
C PRO A 137 13.65 11.95 9.15
#